data_AF-A0A4Y2WJE3-F1
#
_entry.id   AF-A0A4Y2WJE3-F1
#
_cell.length_a   1.000
_cell.length_b   1.000
_cell.length_c   1.000
_cell.angle_alpha   90.00
_cell.angle_beta   90.00
_cell.angle_gamma   90.00
#
_symmetry.space_group_name_H-M   'P 1'
#
loop_
_entity.id
_entity.type
_entity.pdbx_description
1 polymer ?
#
loop_
_entity_poly.entity_id
_entity_poly.type
_entity_poly.pdbx_seq_one_letter_code
_entity_poly.pdbx_strand_id
1 'polypeptide(L)'
;MEKTPFAGNTNTLCCAKTGEDAIVQVCPEGVCLITGGKNMLIHKTEGKDAIGECAMNKKSLVIAFENKQLMHHKIDKDGLVMKSKIPRRLISGTVTCMLLSERSESDQLLAVGISMPPAKTSPGSKVIASVYEVHLFNIGLSEIKCLYMLKVE
;
A
#
# COMPACT_ATOMS: atom_id res chain seq x y z
N MET A 1 3.55 17.28 28.89
CA MET A 1 2.92 16.70 27.69
C MET A 1 3.37 15.27 27.59
N GLU A 2 2.48 14.30 27.83
CA GLU A 2 2.77 12.90 27.52
C GLU A 2 3.01 12.78 26.01
N LYS A 3 4.13 12.16 25.63
CA LYS A 3 4.43 11.89 24.23
C LYS A 3 3.44 10.84 23.74
N THR A 4 2.69 11.13 22.69
CA THR A 4 1.87 10.12 22.01
C THR A 4 2.78 9.02 21.45
N PRO A 5 2.38 7.74 21.49
CA PRO A 5 3.21 6.63 21.00
C PRO A 5 3.31 6.58 19.47
N PHE A 6 2.56 7.40 18.76
CA PHE A 6 2.67 7.60 17.31
C PHE A 6 4.00 8.26 16.93
N ALA A 7 4.48 7.97 15.72
CA ALA A 7 5.64 8.65 15.16
C ALA A 7 5.30 10.12 14.90
N GLY A 8 5.56 10.99 15.88
CA GLY A 8 5.00 12.34 15.97
C GLY A 8 5.46 13.38 14.93
N ASN A 9 6.36 13.02 14.00
CA ASN A 9 6.92 13.95 13.01
C ASN A 9 6.93 13.40 11.57
N THR A 10 6.37 12.22 11.31
CA THR A 10 6.31 11.62 9.97
C THR A 10 4.88 11.61 9.44
N ASN A 11 4.72 11.82 8.13
CA ASN A 11 3.40 11.76 7.50
C ASN A 11 2.84 10.35 7.66
N THR A 12 1.67 10.22 8.29
CA THR A 12 1.00 8.94 8.46
C THR A 12 0.10 8.70 7.24
N LEU A 13 0.37 7.63 6.50
CA LEU A 13 -0.44 7.21 5.34
C LEU A 13 -1.69 6.47 5.79
N CYS A 14 -1.55 5.58 6.77
CA CYS A 14 -2.64 4.82 7.32
C CYS A 14 -2.42 4.54 8.80
N CYS A 15 -3.51 4.51 9.56
CA CYS A 15 -3.51 4.05 10.93
C CYS A 15 -4.81 3.28 11.20
N ALA A 16 -4.71 2.08 11.76
CA ALA A 16 -5.90 1.33 12.17
C ALA A 16 -5.63 0.43 13.37
N LYS A 17 -6.69 0.18 14.13
CA LYS A 17 -6.72 -0.84 15.18
C LYS A 17 -6.79 -2.23 14.52
N THR A 18 -5.80 -3.08 14.81
CA THR A 18 -5.67 -4.43 14.22
C THR A 18 -5.94 -5.55 15.20
N GLY A 19 -5.76 -5.30 16.50
CA GLY A 19 -6.08 -6.23 17.60
C GLY A 19 -6.79 -5.50 18.74
N GLU A 20 -6.99 -6.17 19.88
CA GLU A 20 -7.68 -5.56 21.03
C GLU A 20 -6.91 -4.35 21.59
N ASP A 21 -5.59 -4.49 21.71
CA ASP A 21 -4.65 -3.48 22.21
C ASP A 21 -3.50 -3.19 21.22
N ALA A 22 -3.77 -3.34 19.92
CA ALA A 22 -2.80 -3.17 18.85
C ALA A 22 -3.29 -2.18 17.79
N ILE A 23 -2.44 -1.20 17.49
CA ILE A 23 -2.64 -0.22 16.41
C ILE A 23 -1.45 -0.34 15.45
N VAL A 24 -1.73 -0.40 14.16
CA VAL A 24 -0.71 -0.30 13.11
C VAL A 24 -0.69 1.12 12.57
N GLN A 25 0.52 1.66 12.40
CA GLN A 25 0.78 2.94 11.74
C GLN A 25 1.67 2.68 10.53
N VAL A 26 1.28 3.19 9.37
CA VAL A 26 2.06 3.15 8.13
C VAL A 26 2.54 4.57 7.81
N CYS A 27 3.85 4.71 7.62
CA CYS A 27 4.52 5.94 7.21
C CYS A 27 5.42 5.65 5.99
N PRO A 28 5.86 6.67 5.25
CA PRO A 28 6.79 6.48 4.13
C PRO A 28 8.05 5.68 4.49
N GLU A 29 8.55 5.82 5.72
CA GLU A 29 9.78 5.16 6.19
C GLU A 29 9.57 3.71 6.67
N GLY A 30 8.31 3.29 6.84
CA GLY A 30 8.02 1.93 7.30
C GLY A 30 6.66 1.75 7.97
N VAL A 31 6.51 0.57 8.55
CA VAL A 31 5.31 0.17 9.29
C VAL A 31 5.69 -0.04 10.75
N CYS A 32 4.88 0.51 11.64
CA CYS A 32 5.04 0.42 13.09
C CYS A 32 3.83 -0.24 13.74
N LEU A 33 4.07 -1.07 14.74
CA LEU A 33 3.06 -1.60 15.64
C LEU A 33 3.12 -0.83 16.96
N ILE A 34 1.97 -0.33 17.41
CA ILE A 34 1.79 0.36 18.68
C ILE A 34 0.95 -0.54 19.59
N THR A 35 1.53 -0.98 20.70
CA THR A 35 0.85 -1.80 21.70
C THR A 35 1.38 -1.48 23.09
N GLY A 36 0.49 -1.47 24.09
CA GLY A 36 0.86 -1.15 25.48
C GLY A 36 1.61 0.18 25.63
N GLY A 37 1.30 1.18 24.79
CA GLY A 37 1.96 2.49 24.78
C GLY A 37 3.38 2.50 24.20
N LYS A 38 3.86 1.39 23.62
CA LYS A 38 5.18 1.28 22.97
C LYS A 38 5.03 1.17 21.47
N ASN A 39 5.97 1.76 20.74
CA ASN A 39 6.05 1.69 19.28
C ASN A 39 7.21 0.75 18.87
N MET A 40 6.91 -0.21 18.01
CA MET A 40 7.86 -1.18 17.47
C MET A 40 7.86 -1.12 15.95
N LEU A 41 9.02 -0.87 15.35
CA LEU A 41 9.21 -0.90 13.89
C LEU A 41 9.16 -2.36 13.40
N ILE A 42 8.11 -2.70 12.66
CA ILE A 42 7.86 -4.05 12.14
C ILE A 42 8.31 -4.21 10.69
N HIS A 43 8.34 -3.12 9.94
CA HIS A 43 8.88 -3.05 8.60
C HIS A 43 9.61 -1.72 8.44
N LYS A 44 10.82 -1.77 7.88
CA LYS A 44 11.61 -0.58 7.53
C LYS A 44 11.83 -0.58 6.03
N THR A 45 11.63 0.56 5.37
CA THR A 45 11.98 0.68 3.95
C THR A 45 13.51 0.57 3.75
N GLU A 46 13.91 0.05 2.59
CA GLU A 46 15.32 -0.21 2.27
C GLU A 46 15.89 0.93 1.40
N GLY A 47 17.08 1.43 1.76
CA GLY A 47 17.78 2.44 0.96
C GLY A 47 17.06 3.79 0.91
N LYS A 48 16.74 4.24 -0.31
CA LYS A 48 16.01 5.49 -0.59
C LYS A 48 14.54 5.27 -0.95
N ASP A 49 14.05 4.04 -0.80
CA ASP A 49 12.68 3.70 -1.13
C ASP A 49 11.71 4.17 -0.03
N ALA A 50 10.49 4.52 -0.41
CA ALA A 50 9.45 4.99 0.49
C ALA A 50 8.13 4.31 0.17
N ILE A 51 7.30 4.11 1.19
CA ILE A 51 5.91 3.70 1.01
C ILE A 51 5.13 4.91 0.49
N GLY A 52 4.53 4.78 -0.69
CA GLY A 52 3.74 5.83 -1.32
C GLY A 52 2.24 5.66 -1.09
N GLU A 53 1.76 4.41 -0.97
CA GLU A 53 0.37 4.12 -0.65
C GLU A 53 0.21 2.80 0.11
N CYS A 54 -0.94 2.58 0.74
CA CYS A 54 -1.27 1.31 1.36
C CYS A 54 -2.78 1.06 1.46
N ALA A 55 -3.16 -0.21 1.55
CA ALA A 55 -4.51 -0.63 1.89
C ALA A 55 -4.46 -1.71 2.98
N MET A 56 -5.34 -1.59 3.96
CA MET A 56 -5.37 -2.47 5.13
C MET A 56 -6.80 -2.87 5.47
N ASN A 57 -6.95 -4.10 5.96
CA ASN A 57 -8.14 -4.59 6.65
C ASN A 57 -7.70 -5.33 7.93
N LYS A 58 -8.60 -6.09 8.57
CA LYS A 58 -8.28 -6.82 9.81
C LYS A 58 -7.27 -7.97 9.66
N LYS A 59 -7.00 -8.45 8.45
CA LYS A 59 -6.22 -9.67 8.18
C LYS A 59 -4.99 -9.43 7.32
N SER A 60 -4.92 -8.28 6.65
CA SER A 60 -3.93 -8.02 5.62
C SER A 60 -3.63 -6.54 5.54
N LEU A 61 -2.35 -6.25 5.28
CA LEU A 61 -1.84 -4.94 4.92
C LEU A 61 -1.06 -5.09 3.63
N VAL A 62 -1.44 -4.36 2.58
CA VAL A 62 -0.66 -4.24 1.35
C VAL A 62 -0.08 -2.84 1.29
N ILE A 63 1.22 -2.75 1.08
CA ILE A 63 1.93 -1.48 0.88
C ILE A 63 2.42 -1.41 -0.57
N ALA A 64 2.35 -0.22 -1.14
CA ALA A 64 2.93 0.14 -2.42
C ALA A 64 4.12 1.08 -2.20
N PHE A 65 5.26 0.70 -2.74
CA PHE A 65 6.47 1.51 -2.73
C PHE A 65 6.50 2.45 -3.93
N GLU A 66 7.16 3.60 -3.78
CA GLU A 66 7.37 4.57 -4.86
C GLU A 66 8.14 3.95 -6.04
N ASN A 67 8.97 2.94 -5.80
CA ASN A 67 9.65 2.17 -6.83
C ASN A 67 8.75 1.14 -7.57
N LYS A 68 7.42 1.26 -7.44
CA LYS A 68 6.42 0.44 -8.15
C LYS A 68 6.39 -1.02 -7.70
N GLN A 69 6.76 -1.30 -6.46
CA GLN A 69 6.60 -2.63 -5.86
C GLN A 69 5.39 -2.67 -4.93
N LEU A 70 4.62 -3.75 -4.99
CA LEU A 70 3.62 -4.11 -3.99
C LEU A 70 4.20 -5.18 -3.05
N MET A 71 3.91 -5.04 -1.76
CA MET A 71 4.24 -6.05 -0.75
C MET A 71 3.05 -6.29 0.16
N HIS A 72 2.71 -7.57 0.32
CA HIS A 72 1.67 -8.01 1.23
C HIS A 72 2.25 -8.44 2.58
N HIS A 73 1.58 -8.02 3.65
CA HIS A 73 1.78 -8.43 5.02
C HIS A 73 0.48 -9.06 5.54
N LYS A 74 0.61 -10.10 6.35
CA LYS A 74 -0.50 -10.73 7.04
C LYS A 74 -0.64 -10.10 8.43
N ILE A 75 -1.87 -9.93 8.87
CA ILE A 75 -2.24 -9.56 10.23
C ILE A 75 -2.82 -10.81 10.87
N ASP A 76 -2.23 -11.25 11.99
CA ASP A 76 -2.73 -12.41 12.72
C ASP A 76 -3.94 -12.07 13.60
N LYS A 77 -4.40 -13.06 14.38
CA LYS A 77 -5.56 -12.93 15.25
C LYS A 77 -5.33 -11.95 16.42
N ASP A 78 -4.09 -11.73 16.80
CA ASP A 78 -3.69 -10.83 17.88
C ASP A 78 -3.46 -9.39 17.35
N GLY A 79 -3.58 -9.19 16.04
CA GLY A 79 -3.38 -7.91 15.38
C GLY A 79 -1.92 -7.62 15.03
N LEU A 80 -1.04 -8.61 15.12
CA LEU A 80 0.38 -8.48 14.80
C LEU A 80 0.59 -8.60 13.29
N VAL A 81 1.37 -7.68 12.74
CA VAL A 81 1.73 -7.66 11.32
C VAL A 81 2.97 -8.51 11.11
N MET A 82 2.88 -9.46 10.19
CA MET A 82 4.00 -10.31 9.77
C MET A 82 4.22 -10.20 8.27
N LYS A 83 5.49 -10.27 7.87
CA LYS A 83 5.85 -10.39 6.47
C LYS A 83 5.25 -11.67 5.88
N SER A 84 4.49 -11.54 4.80
CA SER A 84 3.90 -12.71 4.14
C SER A 84 4.94 -13.43 3.27
N LYS A 85 4.65 -14.70 2.93
CA LYS A 85 5.46 -15.48 1.97
C LYS A 85 5.19 -15.09 0.51
N ILE A 86 4.28 -14.15 0.27
CA ILE A 86 3.89 -13.72 -1.07
C ILE A 86 5.01 -12.86 -1.65
N PRO A 87 5.54 -13.20 -2.84
CA PRO A 87 6.59 -12.41 -3.47
C PRO A 87 6.16 -10.95 -3.72
N ARG A 88 7.12 -10.03 -3.71
CA ARG A 88 6.87 -8.64 -4.13
C ARG A 88 6.41 -8.65 -5.60
N ARG A 89 5.45 -7.80 -5.94
CA ARG A 89 4.95 -7.65 -7.31
C ARG A 89 5.37 -6.29 -7.87
N LEU A 90 6.07 -6.28 -9.01
CA LEU A 90 6.32 -5.05 -9.76
C LEU A 90 5.08 -4.67 -10.57
N ILE A 91 4.73 -3.38 -10.60
CA ILE A 91 3.61 -2.83 -11.38
C ILE A 91 4.09 -1.85 -12.46
N SER A 92 3.20 -1.54 -13.39
CA SER A 92 3.50 -0.78 -14.62
C SER A 92 3.69 0.74 -14.41
N GLY A 93 3.13 1.30 -13.35
CA GLY A 93 3.10 2.75 -13.11
C GLY A 93 3.17 3.12 -11.64
N THR A 94 2.83 4.38 -11.33
CA THR A 94 2.81 4.89 -9.95
C THR A 94 1.44 4.60 -9.34
N VAL A 95 1.41 3.97 -8.16
CA VAL A 95 0.14 3.77 -7.42
C VAL A 95 -0.40 5.11 -6.97
N THR A 96 -1.69 5.35 -7.22
CA THR A 96 -2.39 6.57 -6.79
C THR A 96 -3.42 6.31 -5.70
N CYS A 97 -3.97 5.10 -5.63
CA CYS A 97 -4.91 4.69 -4.59
C CYS A 97 -4.99 3.17 -4.50
N MET A 98 -5.35 2.66 -3.32
CA MET A 98 -5.54 1.24 -3.09
C MET A 98 -6.80 0.97 -2.26
N LEU A 99 -7.44 -0.18 -2.49
CA LEU A 99 -8.54 -0.66 -1.64
C LEU A 99 -8.46 -2.17 -1.49
N LEU A 100 -8.58 -2.63 -0.25
CA LEU A 100 -8.56 -4.06 0.09
C LEU A 100 -9.95 -4.49 0.57
N SER A 101 -10.48 -5.59 0.02
CA SER A 101 -11.79 -6.11 0.40
C SER A 101 -11.80 -6.69 1.83
N GLU A 102 -12.93 -6.64 2.52
CA GLU A 102 -13.13 -7.22 3.87
C GLU A 102 -13.41 -8.74 3.87
N ARG A 103 -13.03 -9.47 2.81
CA ARG A 103 -13.31 -10.91 2.65
C ARG A 103 -12.40 -11.80 3.52
N SER A 104 -12.68 -13.10 3.56
CA SER A 104 -11.77 -14.10 4.12
C SER A 104 -10.41 -14.10 3.41
N GLU A 105 -9.33 -14.50 4.09
CA GLU A 105 -7.96 -14.40 3.56
C GLU A 105 -7.80 -15.03 2.16
N SER A 106 -8.52 -16.12 1.86
CA SER A 106 -8.46 -16.81 0.56
C SER A 106 -9.08 -16.04 -0.59
N ASP A 107 -10.03 -15.14 -0.30
CA ASP A 107 -10.90 -14.51 -1.30
C ASP A 107 -10.72 -12.99 -1.34
N GLN A 108 -9.72 -12.47 -0.63
CA GLN A 108 -9.46 -11.05 -0.61
C GLN A 108 -9.01 -10.57 -1.98
N LEU A 109 -9.63 -9.47 -2.40
CA LEU A 109 -9.30 -8.75 -3.61
C LEU A 109 -8.68 -7.41 -3.24
N LEU A 110 -7.66 -7.03 -4.01
CA LEU A 110 -6.99 -5.74 -3.92
C LEU A 110 -7.25 -4.98 -5.23
N ALA A 111 -7.87 -3.81 -5.14
CA ALA A 111 -7.95 -2.87 -6.24
C ALA A 111 -6.82 -1.83 -6.12
N VAL A 112 -6.12 -1.56 -7.22
CA VAL A 112 -5.01 -0.60 -7.28
C VAL A 112 -5.23 0.34 -8.45
N GLY A 113 -5.33 1.64 -8.16
CA GLY A 113 -5.27 2.69 -9.16
C GLY A 113 -3.82 3.01 -9.51
N ILE A 114 -3.50 3.03 -10.80
CA ILE A 114 -2.16 3.22 -11.32
C ILE A 114 -2.18 4.38 -12.32
N SER A 115 -1.35 5.39 -12.08
CA SER A 115 -1.04 6.42 -13.07
C SER A 115 0.09 5.90 -13.96
N MET A 116 -0.19 5.80 -15.25
CA MET A 116 0.82 5.45 -16.24
C MET A 116 1.63 6.69 -16.61
N PRO A 117 2.92 6.53 -16.94
CA PRO A 117 3.67 7.63 -17.54
C PRO A 117 2.98 8.05 -18.84
N PRO A 118 2.97 9.36 -19.16
CA PRO A 118 2.39 9.83 -20.41
C PRO A 118 3.01 9.07 -21.59
N ALA A 119 2.20 8.71 -22.57
CA ALA A 119 2.68 8.11 -23.79
C ALA A 119 3.78 9.02 -24.37
N LYS A 120 4.92 8.46 -24.78
CA LYS A 120 6.02 9.24 -25.37
C LYS A 120 5.48 9.97 -26.59
N THR A 121 5.18 11.25 -26.44
CA THR A 121 4.84 12.11 -27.56
C THR A 121 6.14 12.62 -28.19
N SER A 122 6.10 12.95 -29.48
CA SER A 122 7.24 13.57 -30.15
C SER A 122 7.66 14.86 -29.39
N PRO A 123 8.97 15.21 -29.37
CA PRO A 123 9.43 16.43 -28.73
C PRO A 123 8.62 17.66 -29.21
N GLY A 124 8.01 18.40 -28.29
CA GLY A 124 7.16 19.57 -28.59
C GLY A 124 5.65 19.28 -28.70
N SER A 125 5.23 18.02 -28.67
CA SER A 125 3.81 17.66 -28.63
C SER A 125 3.25 17.81 -27.21
N LYS A 126 2.12 18.53 -27.07
CA LYS A 126 1.38 18.60 -25.80
C LYS A 126 0.94 17.19 -25.37
N VAL A 127 1.07 16.90 -24.08
CA VAL A 127 0.34 15.77 -23.48
C VAL A 127 -1.14 16.10 -23.62
N ILE A 128 -1.88 15.23 -24.30
CA ILE A 128 -3.33 15.42 -24.56
C ILE A 128 -4.19 14.47 -23.72
N ALA A 129 -3.56 13.52 -23.02
CA ALA A 129 -4.26 12.55 -22.18
C ALA A 129 -3.33 11.98 -21.10
N SER A 130 -3.90 11.82 -19.91
CA SER A 130 -3.34 11.04 -18.81
C SER A 130 -4.01 9.65 -18.79
N VAL A 131 -3.20 8.59 -18.72
CA VAL A 131 -3.69 7.21 -18.72
C VAL A 131 -3.66 6.68 -17.30
N TYR A 132 -4.83 6.25 -16.82
CA TYR A 132 -4.97 5.56 -15.53
C TYR A 132 -5.43 4.13 -15.76
N GLU A 133 -4.90 3.21 -14.98
CA GLU A 133 -5.32 1.81 -15.00
C GLU A 133 -5.85 1.44 -13.61
N VAL A 134 -6.90 0.63 -13.57
CA VAL A 134 -7.37 0.00 -12.34
C VAL A 134 -7.09 -1.48 -12.44
N HIS A 135 -6.19 -1.95 -11.60
CA HIS A 135 -5.80 -3.35 -11.55
C HIS A 135 -6.48 -4.02 -10.37
N LEU A 136 -7.04 -5.20 -10.60
CA LEU A 136 -7.62 -6.05 -9.58
C LEU A 136 -6.71 -7.26 -9.37
N PHE A 137 -6.19 -7.42 -8.17
CA PHE A 137 -5.35 -8.54 -7.77
C PHE A 137 -6.09 -9.46 -6.80
N ASN A 138 -5.74 -10.75 -6.81
CA ASN A 138 -6.00 -11.62 -5.66
C ASN A 138 -4.99 -11.34 -4.54
N ILE A 139 -5.21 -11.94 -3.37
CA ILE A 139 -4.31 -11.78 -2.22
C ILE A 139 -2.87 -12.23 -2.51
N GLY A 140 -2.69 -13.17 -3.45
CA GLY A 140 -1.40 -13.63 -3.97
C GLY A 140 -0.67 -12.61 -4.86
N LEU A 141 -1.18 -11.38 -4.97
CA LEU A 141 -0.70 -10.32 -5.86
C LEU A 141 -0.62 -10.77 -7.33
N SER A 142 -1.43 -11.74 -7.71
CA SER A 142 -1.63 -12.12 -9.10
C SER A 142 -2.78 -11.30 -9.67
N GLU A 143 -2.51 -10.64 -10.79
CA GLU A 143 -3.48 -9.81 -11.48
C GLU A 143 -4.60 -10.67 -12.06
N ILE A 144 -5.84 -10.32 -11.75
CA ILE A 144 -7.05 -10.98 -12.23
C ILE A 144 -7.60 -10.21 -13.44
N LYS A 145 -7.60 -8.88 -13.36
CA LYS A 145 -8.20 -8.01 -14.37
C LYS A 145 -7.55 -6.63 -14.35
N CYS A 146 -7.39 -6.04 -15.53
CA CYS A 146 -7.07 -4.63 -15.72
C CYS A 146 -8.23 -3.93 -16.43
N LEU A 147 -8.59 -2.75 -15.94
CA LEU A 147 -9.51 -1.83 -16.60
C LEU A 147 -8.77 -0.52 -16.93
N TYR A 148 -8.83 -0.11 -18.19
CA TYR A 148 -8.20 1.13 -18.65
C TYR A 148 -9.16 2.31 -18.52
N MET A 149 -8.67 3.41 -17.95
CA MET A 149 -9.35 4.69 -17.89
C MET A 149 -8.49 5.76 -18.54
N LEU A 150 -8.95 6.26 -19.68
CA LEU A 150 -8.31 7.39 -20.37
C LEU A 150 -8.94 8.69 -19.90
N LYS A 151 -8.14 9.58 -19.31
CA LYS A 151 -8.54 10.95 -19.04
C LYS A 151 -7.95 11.84 -20.13
N VAL A 152 -8.80 12.39 -21.00
CA VAL A 152 -8.41 13.42 -21.98
C VAL A 152 -8.35 14.76 -21.24
N GLU A 153 -7.25 15.49 -21.41
CA GLU A 153 -7.01 16.80 -20.75
C GLU A 153 -7.55 17.98 -21.56
#